data_AF-A0A285DS69-F1
#
_entry.id   AF-A0A285DS69-F1
#
_cell.length_a   1.000
_cell.length_b   1.000
_cell.length_c   1.000
_cell.angle_alpha   90.00
_cell.angle_beta   90.00
_cell.angle_gamma   90.00
#
_symmetry.space_group_name_H-M   'P 1'
#
loop_
_entity.id
_entity.type
_entity.pdbx_description
1 polymer ?
#
loop_
_entity_poly.entity_id
_entity_poly.type
_entity_poly.pdbx_seq_one_letter_code
_entity_poly.pdbx_strand_id
1 'polypeptide(L)'
;MAEILSLEELQTPDSTALIFTPLGLGGPMPAERSAEFLQRLVADCDLASDVAEGTRREFDRLQRVFAYGLLEYDIFTVVDDRALLVMEQALRERFVQWCAGTVTFEDANGCEPAVTEEVRAYDDVLVAVKKVGRRRRRSAQRQPSPRWQLKVGSTLIDFNGMLGWLRAWARAAGLLRGQRTRGIEHAMSNLRNAVAHPTGYHGTTPVEAARTLRDLTEFINQLWGHPTPGGRLYPAPVERDIVVMAWNDEGSVHMAQADALREDTGADGYLYLLIRSACRPGSRYEDAYWSAFDARFETTQFPSDYLWGPGSRSDALAWLDSQQPKGDSVDYVDRVFMLRELDGQVYAPMRPEVAAGLTEEEQRGTWHTVQADFPEHAFAHVRGLNGAPDAHARTGDCASCAAHHLASGSHDQALQAAEDAIGPVTPRRPPAVRIPGSFFWPHRF
;
A
#
# COMPACT_ATOMS: atom_id res chain seq x y z
N MET A 1 -12.31 36.03 -32.46
CA MET A 1 -11.18 36.83 -31.92
C MET A 1 -11.28 36.72 -30.42
N ALA A 2 -10.20 36.39 -29.72
CA ALA A 2 -10.21 36.38 -28.26
C ALA A 2 -10.36 37.82 -27.76
N GLU A 3 -11.28 38.03 -26.82
CA GLU A 3 -11.45 39.31 -26.14
C GLU A 3 -10.26 39.55 -25.21
N ILE A 4 -9.72 40.77 -25.21
CA ILE A 4 -8.59 41.14 -24.34
C ILE A 4 -9.18 41.61 -23.02
N LEU A 5 -8.99 40.83 -21.97
CA LEU A 5 -9.42 41.15 -20.61
C LEU A 5 -8.46 42.16 -19.96
N SER A 6 -9.01 43.03 -19.12
CA SER A 6 -8.26 43.91 -18.22
C SER A 6 -7.68 43.13 -17.03
N LEU A 7 -6.73 43.73 -16.31
CA LEU A 7 -6.14 43.11 -15.11
C LEU A 7 -7.18 42.90 -14.00
N GLU A 8 -8.15 43.82 -13.86
CA GLU A 8 -9.22 43.71 -12.87
C GLU A 8 -10.14 42.52 -13.17
N GLU A 9 -10.49 42.31 -14.44
CA GLU A 9 -11.26 41.15 -14.87
C GLU A 9 -10.49 39.84 -14.62
N LEU A 10 -9.18 39.80 -14.88
CA LEU A 10 -8.33 38.64 -14.60
C LEU A 10 -8.14 38.33 -13.10
N GLN A 11 -8.38 39.32 -12.23
CA GLN A 11 -8.30 39.16 -10.77
C GLN A 11 -9.65 38.80 -10.14
N THR A 12 -10.73 38.83 -10.93
CA THR A 12 -12.06 38.47 -10.44
C THR A 12 -12.14 36.95 -10.28
N PRO A 13 -12.50 36.45 -9.08
CA PRO A 13 -12.64 35.01 -8.86
C PRO A 13 -13.71 34.38 -9.75
N ASP A 14 -13.43 33.19 -10.26
CA ASP A 14 -14.40 32.39 -10.99
C ASP A 14 -15.52 31.96 -10.03
N SER A 15 -16.75 32.32 -10.35
CA SER A 15 -17.93 31.99 -9.54
C SER A 15 -18.10 30.48 -9.29
N THR A 16 -17.63 29.64 -10.23
CA THR A 16 -17.65 28.18 -10.14
C THR A 16 -16.68 27.67 -9.07
N ALA A 17 -15.53 28.33 -8.89
CA ALA A 17 -14.58 27.96 -7.84
C ALA A 17 -15.11 28.29 -6.43
N LEU A 18 -16.03 29.26 -6.30
CA LEU A 18 -16.53 29.74 -5.01
C LEU A 18 -17.53 28.81 -4.32
N ILE A 19 -18.14 27.86 -5.02
CA ILE A 19 -19.18 26.98 -4.44
C ILE A 19 -18.62 25.78 -3.68
N PHE A 20 -17.30 25.57 -3.71
CA PHE A 20 -16.63 24.46 -3.03
C PHE A 20 -16.27 24.84 -1.60
N THR A 21 -16.80 24.10 -0.63
CA THR A 21 -16.62 24.37 0.80
C THR A 21 -16.02 23.15 1.52
N PRO A 22 -15.54 23.28 2.77
CA PRO A 22 -15.12 22.14 3.59
C PRO A 22 -16.19 21.06 3.80
N LEU A 23 -17.48 21.40 3.62
CA LEU A 23 -18.61 20.48 3.75
C LEU A 23 -19.07 19.90 2.40
N GLY A 24 -18.32 20.14 1.32
CA GLY A 24 -18.67 19.77 -0.04
C GLY A 24 -19.25 20.94 -0.85
N LEU A 25 -20.11 20.62 -1.82
CA LEU A 25 -20.79 21.61 -2.66
C LEU A 25 -21.78 22.42 -1.80
N GLY A 26 -21.66 23.75 -1.85
CA GLY A 26 -22.48 24.67 -1.06
C GLY A 26 -22.77 25.97 -1.78
N GLY A 27 -23.30 26.95 -1.04
CA GLY A 27 -23.43 28.32 -1.54
C GLY A 27 -22.08 28.99 -1.77
N PRO A 28 -22.02 30.04 -2.60
CA PRO A 28 -20.77 30.74 -2.88
C PRO A 28 -20.15 31.28 -1.59
N MET A 29 -18.89 30.93 -1.37
CA MET A 29 -18.08 31.38 -0.25
C MET A 29 -17.34 32.68 -0.62
N PRO A 30 -17.09 33.60 0.34
CA PRO A 30 -16.23 34.76 0.11
C PRO A 30 -14.87 34.36 -0.46
N ALA A 31 -14.37 35.13 -1.42
CA ALA A 31 -13.18 34.82 -2.20
C ALA A 31 -11.96 34.51 -1.34
N GLU A 32 -11.74 35.28 -0.26
CA GLU A 32 -10.61 35.10 0.66
C GLU A 32 -10.70 33.76 1.41
N ARG A 33 -11.90 33.34 1.81
CA ARG A 33 -12.13 32.05 2.45
C ARG A 33 -11.99 30.90 1.47
N SER A 34 -12.40 31.08 0.22
CA SER A 34 -12.16 30.12 -0.86
C SER A 34 -10.67 29.96 -1.14
N ALA A 35 -9.92 31.06 -1.22
CA ALA A 35 -8.47 31.02 -1.39
C ALA A 35 -7.77 30.29 -0.24
N GLU A 36 -8.16 30.58 1.01
CA GLU A 36 -7.61 29.90 2.19
C GLU A 36 -7.95 28.39 2.18
N PHE A 37 -9.20 28.04 1.90
CA PHE A 37 -9.64 26.66 1.82
C PHE A 37 -8.86 25.87 0.76
N LEU A 38 -8.76 26.39 -0.46
CA LEU A 38 -8.04 25.74 -1.56
C LEU A 38 -6.56 25.53 -1.20
N GLN A 39 -5.88 26.53 -0.65
CA GLN A 39 -4.49 26.39 -0.24
C GLN A 39 -4.31 25.34 0.87
N ARG A 40 -5.23 25.27 1.84
CA ARG A 40 -5.20 24.24 2.90
C ARG A 40 -5.35 22.82 2.35
N LEU A 41 -6.07 22.61 1.24
CA LEU A 41 -6.22 21.27 0.65
C LEU A 41 -4.88 20.64 0.25
N VAL A 42 -3.92 21.47 -0.16
CA VAL A 42 -2.60 21.05 -0.67
C VAL A 42 -1.43 21.43 0.25
N ALA A 43 -1.72 22.05 1.40
CA ALA A 43 -0.69 22.57 2.31
C ALA A 43 0.21 21.48 2.90
N ASP A 44 -0.34 20.30 3.19
CA ASP A 44 0.42 19.17 3.77
C ASP A 44 1.09 18.29 2.70
N CYS A 45 1.08 18.71 1.44
CA CYS A 45 1.67 17.95 0.34
C CYS A 45 3.15 18.30 0.20
N ASP A 46 3.99 17.77 1.10
CA ASP A 46 5.42 18.05 1.13
C ASP A 46 6.24 16.92 0.50
N LEU A 47 7.18 17.30 -0.38
CA LEU A 47 8.15 16.36 -0.96
C LEU A 47 9.40 16.22 -0.08
N ALA A 48 9.79 14.98 0.20
CA ALA A 48 11.00 14.64 0.94
C ALA A 48 12.24 15.31 0.33
N SER A 49 13.18 15.78 1.16
CA SER A 49 14.27 16.69 0.76
C SER A 49 15.24 16.15 -0.30
N ASP A 50 15.33 14.83 -0.45
CA ASP A 50 16.21 14.11 -1.37
C ASP A 50 15.56 13.81 -2.73
N VAL A 51 14.29 14.15 -2.92
CA VAL A 51 13.62 14.11 -4.23
C VAL A 51 14.38 14.98 -5.23
N ALA A 52 14.56 14.45 -6.45
CA ALA A 52 15.25 15.12 -7.53
C ALA A 52 14.69 16.52 -7.83
N GLU A 53 15.59 17.47 -8.11
CA GLU A 53 15.24 18.88 -8.27
C GLU A 53 14.26 19.11 -9.44
N GLY A 54 14.37 18.35 -10.52
CA GLY A 54 13.45 18.43 -11.67
C GLY A 54 12.01 18.11 -11.27
N THR A 55 11.81 16.96 -10.61
CA THR A 55 10.51 16.55 -10.06
C THR A 55 9.98 17.56 -9.02
N ARG A 56 10.83 18.03 -8.10
CA ARG A 56 10.44 19.01 -7.08
C ARG A 56 9.92 20.31 -7.69
N ARG A 57 10.67 20.90 -8.62
CA ARG A 57 10.28 22.16 -9.27
C ARG A 57 8.95 22.05 -10.01
N GLU A 58 8.69 20.94 -10.68
CA GLU A 58 7.42 20.71 -11.36
C GLU A 58 6.27 20.54 -10.35
N PHE A 59 6.50 19.85 -9.24
CA PHE A 59 5.52 19.71 -8.17
C PHE A 59 5.19 21.04 -7.47
N ASP A 60 6.21 21.82 -7.08
CA ASP A 60 6.02 23.15 -6.47
C ASP A 60 5.24 24.08 -7.42
N ARG A 61 5.50 23.95 -8.74
CA ARG A 61 4.75 24.68 -9.76
C ARG A 61 3.27 24.26 -9.76
N LEU A 62 2.96 22.97 -9.65
CA LEU A 62 1.58 22.48 -9.58
C LEU A 62 0.84 23.00 -8.36
N GLN A 63 1.44 22.94 -7.17
CA GLN A 63 0.83 23.49 -5.95
C GLN A 63 0.52 24.97 -6.07
N ARG A 64 1.45 25.76 -6.65
CA ARG A 64 1.22 27.18 -6.89
C ARG A 64 0.11 27.43 -7.91
N VAL A 65 0.12 26.69 -9.04
CA VAL A 65 -0.88 26.86 -10.10
C VAL A 65 -2.26 26.43 -9.64
N PHE A 66 -2.36 25.41 -8.78
CA PHE A 66 -3.62 24.98 -8.16
C PHE A 66 -4.35 26.14 -7.47
N ALA A 67 -3.63 27.00 -6.73
CA ALA A 67 -4.25 28.16 -6.08
C ALA A 67 -4.82 29.18 -7.08
N TYR A 68 -4.27 29.27 -8.29
CA TYR A 68 -4.80 30.12 -9.35
C TYR A 68 -6.10 29.60 -9.96
N GLY A 69 -6.49 28.35 -9.70
CA GLY A 69 -7.80 27.82 -10.09
C GLY A 69 -8.99 28.56 -9.48
N LEU A 70 -8.75 29.37 -8.44
CA LEU A 70 -9.75 30.31 -7.93
C LEU A 70 -10.15 31.38 -8.96
N LEU A 71 -9.22 31.78 -9.82
CA LEU A 71 -9.42 32.84 -10.81
C LEU A 71 -9.92 32.28 -12.16
N GLU A 72 -9.59 31.02 -12.46
CA GLU A 72 -9.98 30.34 -13.69
C GLU A 72 -10.19 28.86 -13.38
N TYR A 73 -11.45 28.41 -13.37
CA TYR A 73 -11.81 27.07 -12.89
C TYR A 73 -11.11 25.94 -13.66
N ASP A 74 -10.90 26.11 -14.97
CA ASP A 74 -10.28 25.09 -15.83
C ASP A 74 -8.83 24.76 -15.44
N ILE A 75 -8.16 25.64 -14.66
CA ILE A 75 -6.82 25.36 -14.13
C ILE A 75 -6.81 24.12 -13.24
N PHE A 76 -7.90 23.80 -12.52
CA PHE A 76 -7.93 22.57 -11.71
C PHE A 76 -7.77 21.32 -12.59
N THR A 77 -8.39 21.30 -13.77
CA THR A 77 -8.24 20.23 -14.76
C THR A 77 -6.83 20.16 -15.30
N VAL A 78 -6.23 21.32 -15.62
CA VAL A 78 -4.84 21.40 -16.09
C VAL A 78 -3.86 20.86 -15.04
N VAL A 79 -4.09 21.19 -13.76
CA VAL A 79 -3.27 20.69 -12.64
C VAL A 79 -3.41 19.19 -12.47
N ASP A 80 -4.64 18.67 -12.51
CA ASP A 80 -4.93 17.23 -12.39
C ASP A 80 -4.24 16.43 -13.51
N ASP A 81 -4.44 16.86 -14.76
CA ASP A 81 -3.83 16.24 -15.94
C ASP A 81 -2.29 16.29 -15.87
N ARG A 82 -1.74 17.45 -15.49
CA ARG A 82 -0.29 17.62 -15.39
C ARG A 82 0.31 16.82 -14.24
N ALA A 83 -0.39 16.65 -13.12
CA ALA A 83 0.06 15.81 -12.01
C ALA A 83 0.27 14.35 -12.45
N LEU A 84 -0.63 13.82 -13.30
CA LEU A 84 -0.50 12.48 -13.88
C LEU A 84 0.75 12.34 -14.78
N LEU A 85 1.17 13.42 -15.45
CA LEU A 85 2.39 13.43 -16.26
C LEU A 85 3.66 13.54 -15.40
N VAL A 86 3.61 14.31 -14.30
CA VAL A 86 4.74 14.44 -13.35
C VAL A 86 5.05 13.09 -12.68
N MET A 87 4.05 12.23 -12.47
CA MET A 87 4.28 10.86 -11.99
C MET A 87 5.28 10.08 -12.87
N GLU A 88 5.14 10.17 -14.19
CA GLU A 88 6.06 9.49 -15.10
C GLU A 88 7.44 10.15 -15.09
N GLN A 89 7.51 11.48 -15.00
CA GLN A 89 8.78 12.19 -14.84
C GLN A 89 9.53 11.70 -13.59
N ALA A 90 8.83 11.60 -12.44
CA ALA A 90 9.40 11.11 -11.20
C ALA A 90 9.96 9.69 -11.33
N LEU A 91 9.22 8.79 -12.00
CA LEU A 91 9.71 7.43 -12.29
C LEU A 91 10.98 7.44 -13.15
N ARG A 92 11.03 8.27 -14.19
CA ARG A 92 12.19 8.35 -15.08
C ARG A 92 13.42 8.90 -14.37
N GLU A 93 13.26 9.97 -13.60
CA GLU A 93 14.34 10.57 -12.81
C GLU A 93 14.84 9.56 -11.76
N ARG A 94 13.93 8.90 -11.05
CA ARG A 94 14.30 7.88 -10.06
C ARG A 94 14.99 6.66 -10.69
N PHE A 95 14.54 6.23 -11.87
CA PHE A 95 15.17 5.13 -12.63
C PHE A 95 16.63 5.46 -12.97
N VAL A 96 16.90 6.67 -13.48
CA VAL A 96 18.26 7.10 -13.82
C VAL A 96 19.15 7.15 -12.58
N GLN A 97 18.64 7.64 -11.45
CA GLN A 97 19.37 7.61 -10.17
C GLN A 97 19.71 6.18 -9.74
N TRP A 98 18.74 5.27 -9.82
CA TRP A 98 18.92 3.86 -9.47
C TRP A 98 19.94 3.14 -10.36
N CYS A 99 19.99 3.46 -11.66
CA CYS A 99 20.99 2.93 -12.58
C CYS A 99 22.43 3.27 -12.16
N ALA A 100 22.63 4.34 -11.39
CA ALA A 100 23.95 4.77 -10.92
C ALA A 100 25.01 4.82 -12.03
N GLY A 101 24.61 5.25 -13.23
CA GLY A 101 25.48 5.39 -14.41
C GLY A 101 25.41 4.24 -15.43
N THR A 102 24.78 3.11 -15.12
CA THR A 102 24.67 1.98 -16.07
C THR A 102 23.33 1.24 -15.99
N VAL A 103 22.90 0.64 -17.10
CA VAL A 103 21.74 -0.26 -17.15
C VAL A 103 22.16 -1.62 -17.70
N THR A 104 21.73 -2.71 -17.06
CA THR A 104 22.13 -4.07 -17.43
C THR A 104 20.92 -4.91 -17.84
N PHE A 105 21.03 -5.52 -19.02
CA PHE A 105 20.07 -6.48 -19.55
C PHE A 105 20.68 -7.88 -19.61
N GLU A 106 19.95 -8.88 -19.15
CA GLU A 106 20.36 -10.28 -19.19
C GLU A 106 19.41 -11.07 -20.08
N ASP A 107 19.92 -12.10 -20.74
CA ASP A 107 19.08 -13.07 -21.44
C ASP A 107 18.56 -14.09 -20.44
N ALA A 108 17.24 -14.11 -20.22
CA ALA A 108 16.58 -15.05 -19.32
C ALA A 108 16.77 -16.51 -19.73
N ASN A 109 17.09 -16.77 -21.00
CA ASN A 109 17.39 -18.11 -21.51
C ASN A 109 18.89 -18.46 -21.43
N GLY A 110 19.73 -17.55 -20.96
CA GLY A 110 21.18 -17.77 -20.81
C GLY A 110 21.93 -18.02 -22.12
N CYS A 111 21.36 -17.67 -23.27
CA CYS A 111 21.95 -17.95 -24.59
C CYS A 111 22.98 -16.90 -25.01
N GLU A 112 22.89 -15.69 -24.45
CA GLU A 112 23.76 -14.55 -24.77
C GLU A 112 24.29 -13.91 -23.47
N PRO A 113 25.51 -13.33 -23.50
CA PRO A 113 26.07 -12.66 -22.33
C PRO A 113 25.32 -11.37 -22.00
N ALA A 114 25.33 -10.98 -20.72
CA ALA A 114 24.72 -9.74 -20.25
C ALA A 114 25.23 -8.51 -21.03
N VAL A 115 24.33 -7.53 -21.22
CA VAL A 115 24.61 -6.28 -21.92
C VAL A 115 24.46 -5.13 -20.96
N THR A 116 25.56 -4.45 -20.68
CA THR A 116 25.59 -3.24 -19.85
C THR A 116 25.84 -2.02 -20.73
N GLU A 117 25.03 -0.98 -20.57
CA GLU A 117 25.13 0.27 -21.32
C GLU A 117 25.25 1.45 -20.34
N GLU A 118 26.06 2.45 -20.66
CA GLU A 118 26.15 3.68 -19.88
C GLU A 118 24.88 4.52 -20.02
N VAL A 119 24.45 5.13 -18.92
CA VAL A 119 23.23 5.95 -18.84
C VAL A 119 23.51 7.20 -18.01
N ARG A 120 23.25 8.37 -18.59
CA ARG A 120 23.32 9.67 -17.89
C ARG A 120 21.96 10.36 -17.83
N ALA A 121 21.12 10.11 -18.82
CA ALA A 121 19.75 10.60 -18.91
C ALA A 121 18.81 9.49 -19.36
N TYR A 122 17.50 9.73 -19.22
CA TYR A 122 16.51 8.71 -19.57
C TYR A 122 16.50 8.37 -21.07
N ASP A 123 16.86 9.31 -21.94
CA ASP A 123 16.98 9.04 -23.37
C ASP A 123 18.04 7.97 -23.69
N ASP A 124 19.12 7.89 -22.89
CA ASP A 124 20.13 6.84 -23.02
C ASP A 124 19.55 5.46 -22.71
N VAL A 125 18.62 5.38 -21.76
CA VAL A 125 17.88 4.13 -21.44
C VAL A 125 17.06 3.69 -22.65
N LEU A 126 16.35 4.61 -23.30
CA LEU A 126 15.57 4.30 -24.50
C LEU A 126 16.47 3.85 -25.66
N VAL A 127 17.67 4.43 -25.78
CA VAL A 127 18.68 3.97 -26.74
C VAL A 127 19.16 2.56 -26.40
N ALA A 128 19.47 2.26 -25.14
CA ALA A 128 19.88 0.94 -24.67
C ALA A 128 18.80 -0.13 -24.96
N VAL A 129 17.54 0.15 -24.63
CA VAL A 129 16.40 -0.72 -24.95
C VAL A 129 16.29 -0.97 -26.46
N LYS A 130 16.43 0.07 -27.29
CA LYS A 130 16.41 -0.08 -28.75
C LYS A 130 17.56 -0.96 -29.25
N LYS A 131 18.77 -0.84 -28.70
CA LYS A 131 19.92 -1.70 -29.04
C LYS A 131 19.63 -3.16 -28.72
N VAL A 132 19.12 -3.44 -27.52
CA VAL A 132 18.74 -4.79 -27.08
C VAL A 132 17.63 -5.37 -27.96
N GLY A 133 16.59 -4.58 -28.27
CA GLY A 133 15.52 -4.98 -29.18
C GLY A 133 16.02 -5.33 -30.60
N ARG A 134 17.03 -4.62 -31.12
CA ARG A 134 17.68 -4.98 -32.39
C ARG A 134 18.44 -6.30 -32.32
N ARG A 135 19.12 -6.60 -31.19
CA ARG A 135 19.79 -7.89 -30.97
C ARG A 135 18.78 -9.04 -30.98
N ARG A 136 17.66 -8.88 -30.27
CA ARG A 136 16.56 -9.86 -30.26
C ARG A 136 16.08 -10.21 -31.67
N ARG A 137 15.92 -9.21 -32.55
CA ARG A 137 15.50 -9.43 -33.94
C ARG A 137 16.53 -10.18 -34.79
N ARG A 138 17.82 -9.90 -34.59
CA ARG A 138 18.91 -10.60 -35.31
C ARG A 138 19.02 -12.07 -34.91
N SER A 139 18.80 -12.36 -33.63
CA SER A 139 18.89 -13.72 -33.09
C SER A 139 17.56 -14.48 -33.10
N ALA A 140 16.49 -13.93 -33.70
CA ALA A 140 15.17 -14.55 -33.74
C ALA A 140 15.13 -15.90 -34.50
N GLN A 141 16.13 -16.16 -35.34
CA GLN A 141 16.29 -17.43 -36.05
C GLN A 141 17.03 -18.52 -35.24
N ARG A 142 17.60 -18.18 -34.07
CA ARG A 142 18.22 -19.15 -33.15
C ARG A 142 17.17 -19.71 -32.19
N GLN A 143 17.25 -21.02 -31.89
CA GLN A 143 16.42 -21.64 -30.86
C GLN A 143 17.29 -22.22 -29.72
N PRO A 144 16.99 -21.88 -28.45
CA PRO A 144 15.99 -20.90 -28.02
C PRO A 144 16.39 -19.45 -28.38
N SER A 145 15.40 -18.59 -28.66
CA SER A 145 15.66 -17.19 -28.99
C SER A 145 15.96 -16.40 -27.70
N PRO A 146 16.93 -15.47 -27.70
CA PRO A 146 17.24 -14.71 -26.48
C PRO A 146 16.05 -13.86 -26.02
N ARG A 147 15.74 -13.94 -24.73
CA ARG A 147 14.72 -13.14 -24.04
C ARG A 147 15.43 -12.15 -23.11
N TRP A 148 15.76 -11.01 -23.68
CA TRP A 148 16.39 -9.92 -22.93
C TRP A 148 15.44 -9.29 -21.92
N GLN A 149 15.89 -9.22 -20.67
CA GLN A 149 15.17 -8.67 -19.53
C GLN A 149 16.09 -7.72 -18.76
N LEU A 150 15.51 -6.68 -18.15
CA LEU A 150 16.22 -5.79 -17.24
C LEU A 150 16.54 -6.56 -15.95
N LYS A 151 17.79 -6.49 -15.51
CA LYS A 151 18.20 -7.04 -14.22
C LYS A 151 17.91 -6.06 -13.10
N VAL A 152 17.17 -6.49 -12.08
CA VAL A 152 16.83 -5.72 -10.89
C VAL A 152 17.18 -6.56 -9.66
N GLY A 153 18.37 -6.34 -9.09
CA GLY A 153 18.89 -7.21 -8.03
C GLY A 153 19.03 -8.66 -8.51
N SER A 154 18.27 -9.57 -7.88
CA SER A 154 18.17 -10.99 -8.25
C SER A 154 17.05 -11.29 -9.25
N THR A 155 16.19 -10.32 -9.57
CA THR A 155 15.03 -10.50 -10.43
C THR A 155 15.32 -10.06 -11.86
N LEU A 156 14.75 -10.77 -12.83
CA LEU A 156 14.72 -10.36 -14.23
C LEU A 156 13.29 -9.95 -14.60
N ILE A 157 13.15 -8.78 -15.21
CA ILE A 157 11.85 -8.28 -15.67
C ILE A 157 11.89 -7.92 -17.14
N ASP A 158 10.80 -8.17 -17.86
CA ASP A 158 10.63 -7.57 -19.17
C ASP A 158 10.66 -6.03 -19.02
N PHE A 159 11.26 -5.33 -20.00
CA PHE A 159 11.40 -3.87 -19.92
C PHE A 159 11.55 -3.25 -21.29
N ASN A 160 10.75 -2.21 -21.58
CA ASN A 160 10.84 -1.47 -22.84
C ASN A 160 10.97 0.06 -22.67
N GLY A 161 11.13 0.55 -21.43
CA GLY A 161 11.22 1.99 -21.13
C GLY A 161 9.91 2.77 -21.19
N MET A 162 8.76 2.09 -21.29
CA MET A 162 7.43 2.73 -21.19
C MET A 162 6.92 2.72 -19.74
N LEU A 163 5.95 3.58 -19.44
CA LEU A 163 5.38 3.76 -18.09
C LEU A 163 5.03 2.44 -17.38
N GLY A 164 4.35 1.50 -18.05
CA GLY A 164 3.99 0.22 -17.44
C GLY A 164 5.22 -0.56 -16.93
N TRP A 165 6.32 -0.55 -17.68
CA TRP A 165 7.55 -1.25 -17.31
C TRP A 165 8.41 -0.47 -16.32
N LEU A 166 8.35 0.87 -16.32
CA LEU A 166 8.92 1.68 -15.25
C LEU A 166 8.26 1.33 -13.91
N ARG A 167 6.96 1.09 -13.87
CA ARG A 167 6.29 0.71 -12.61
C ARG A 167 6.61 -0.71 -12.18
N ALA A 168 6.65 -1.64 -13.14
CA ALA A 168 7.12 -3.00 -12.87
C ALA A 168 8.57 -2.99 -12.31
N TRP A 169 9.44 -2.14 -12.86
CA TRP A 169 10.77 -1.90 -12.30
C TRP A 169 10.72 -1.36 -10.87
N ALA A 170 9.95 -0.29 -10.61
CA ALA A 170 9.89 0.32 -9.29
C ALA A 170 9.39 -0.66 -8.22
N ARG A 171 8.44 -1.54 -8.57
CA ARG A 171 7.99 -2.66 -7.74
C ARG A 171 9.09 -3.70 -7.51
N ALA A 172 9.73 -4.18 -8.58
CA ALA A 172 10.82 -5.15 -8.48
C ALA A 172 12.04 -4.63 -7.70
N ALA A 173 12.27 -3.31 -7.73
CA ALA A 173 13.32 -2.63 -6.98
C ALA A 173 12.93 -2.35 -5.51
N GLY A 174 11.73 -2.73 -5.07
CA GLY A 174 11.23 -2.47 -3.71
C GLY A 174 10.91 -0.99 -3.43
N LEU A 175 10.77 -0.16 -4.47
CA LEU A 175 10.48 1.27 -4.32
C LEU A 175 8.99 1.55 -4.17
N LEU A 176 8.11 0.67 -4.68
CA LEU A 176 6.67 0.76 -4.51
C LEU A 176 6.16 -0.42 -3.67
N ARG A 177 5.28 -0.12 -2.71
CA ARG A 177 4.76 -1.06 -1.72
C ARG A 177 3.24 -1.11 -1.68
N GLY A 178 2.71 -2.13 -1.04
CA GLY A 178 1.31 -2.41 -0.81
C GLY A 178 0.61 -3.06 -2.00
N GLN A 179 -0.13 -4.14 -1.76
CA GLN A 179 -0.86 -4.88 -2.78
C GLN A 179 -2.12 -4.15 -3.26
N ARG A 180 -2.81 -3.40 -2.37
CA ARG A 180 -3.99 -2.61 -2.76
C ARG A 180 -3.65 -1.52 -3.75
N THR A 181 -2.47 -0.91 -3.58
CA THR A 181 -2.04 0.23 -4.36
C THR A 181 -1.78 -0.14 -5.81
N ARG A 182 -1.52 -1.41 -6.14
CA ARG A 182 -1.37 -1.90 -7.52
C ARG A 182 -2.59 -1.62 -8.40
N GLY A 183 -3.80 -1.77 -7.87
CA GLY A 183 -5.04 -1.48 -8.61
C GLY A 183 -5.20 0.02 -8.89
N ILE A 184 -4.94 0.84 -7.88
CA ILE A 184 -4.96 2.31 -8.00
C ILE A 184 -3.88 2.76 -8.98
N GLU A 185 -2.70 2.17 -8.87
CA GLU A 185 -1.60 2.39 -9.78
C GLU A 185 -2.08 2.15 -11.21
N HIS A 186 -2.56 0.96 -11.53
CA HIS A 186 -3.05 0.63 -12.86
C HIS A 186 -4.08 1.66 -13.38
N ALA A 187 -5.04 2.07 -12.54
CA ALA A 187 -6.00 3.11 -12.88
C ALA A 187 -5.32 4.45 -13.22
N MET A 188 -4.35 4.90 -12.43
CA MET A 188 -3.59 6.13 -12.71
C MET A 188 -2.79 6.05 -14.02
N SER A 189 -2.29 4.87 -14.41
CA SER A 189 -1.66 4.70 -15.74
C SER A 189 -2.67 4.87 -16.87
N ASN A 190 -3.88 4.35 -16.70
CA ASN A 190 -4.94 4.50 -17.70
C ASN A 190 -5.37 5.96 -17.82
N LEU A 191 -5.53 6.67 -16.69
CA LEU A 191 -5.81 8.11 -16.67
C LEU A 191 -4.70 8.90 -17.34
N ARG A 192 -3.43 8.67 -16.99
CA ARG A 192 -2.29 9.32 -17.67
C ARG A 192 -2.33 9.08 -19.19
N ASN A 193 -2.65 7.87 -19.64
CA ASN A 193 -2.74 7.57 -21.06
C ASN A 193 -3.90 8.29 -21.75
N ALA A 194 -5.03 8.45 -21.07
CA ALA A 194 -6.15 9.26 -21.57
C ALA A 194 -5.75 10.75 -21.69
N VAL A 195 -5.02 11.30 -20.72
CA VAL A 195 -4.48 12.67 -20.78
C VAL A 195 -3.48 12.85 -21.92
N ALA A 196 -2.62 11.86 -22.16
CA ALA A 196 -1.67 11.91 -23.28
C ALA A 196 -2.33 11.77 -24.66
N HIS A 197 -3.56 11.25 -24.71
CA HIS A 197 -4.32 10.99 -25.93
C HIS A 197 -5.78 11.46 -25.78
N PRO A 198 -6.02 12.79 -25.65
CA PRO A 198 -7.33 13.33 -25.33
C PRO A 198 -8.33 13.05 -26.46
N THR A 199 -9.52 12.59 -26.09
CA THR A 199 -10.63 12.32 -27.02
C THR A 199 -11.73 13.37 -26.98
N GLY A 200 -11.69 14.29 -26.02
CA GLY A 200 -12.67 15.36 -25.83
C GLY A 200 -12.34 16.27 -24.65
N TYR A 201 -13.21 17.25 -24.43
CA TYR A 201 -13.16 18.12 -23.26
C TYR A 201 -13.58 17.36 -22.00
N HIS A 202 -12.89 17.60 -20.89
CA HIS A 202 -13.24 17.10 -19.57
C HIS A 202 -12.95 18.17 -18.52
N GLY A 203 -13.58 18.05 -17.35
CA GLY A 203 -13.38 18.97 -16.24
C GLY A 203 -13.33 18.21 -14.93
N THR A 204 -12.50 18.68 -13.99
CA THR A 204 -12.41 18.14 -12.63
C THR A 204 -12.83 19.17 -11.59
N THR A 205 -12.88 18.76 -10.33
CA THR A 205 -13.15 19.65 -9.19
C THR A 205 -11.85 19.99 -8.44
N PRO A 206 -11.79 21.12 -7.70
CA PRO A 206 -10.64 21.43 -6.85
C PRO A 206 -10.31 20.32 -5.83
N VAL A 207 -11.32 19.62 -5.32
CA VAL A 207 -11.14 18.55 -4.33
C VAL A 207 -10.50 17.32 -4.97
N GLU A 208 -10.89 16.99 -6.20
CA GLU A 208 -10.29 15.89 -6.97
C GLU A 208 -8.86 16.23 -7.39
N ALA A 209 -8.61 17.41 -7.94
CA ALA A 209 -7.27 17.87 -8.29
C ALA A 209 -6.34 17.88 -7.06
N ALA A 210 -6.82 18.34 -5.90
CA ALA A 210 -6.05 18.28 -4.65
C ALA A 210 -5.78 16.84 -4.19
N ARG A 211 -6.73 15.92 -4.38
CA ARG A 211 -6.54 14.49 -4.10
C ARG A 211 -5.45 13.91 -5.01
N THR A 212 -5.47 14.23 -6.29
CA THR A 212 -4.43 13.80 -7.24
C THR A 212 -3.06 14.35 -6.88
N LEU A 213 -2.96 15.62 -6.44
CA LEU A 213 -1.70 16.17 -5.92
C LEU A 213 -1.21 15.44 -4.67
N ARG A 214 -2.11 15.09 -3.75
CA ARG A 214 -1.75 14.30 -2.56
C ARG A 214 -1.28 12.90 -2.93
N ASP A 215 -2.00 12.21 -3.82
CA ASP A 215 -1.61 10.91 -4.36
C ASP A 215 -0.24 10.97 -5.08
N LEU A 216 0.01 12.04 -5.84
CA LEU A 216 1.30 12.30 -6.49
C LEU A 216 2.42 12.51 -5.45
N THR A 217 2.15 13.26 -4.38
CA THR A 217 3.09 13.49 -3.28
C THR A 217 3.49 12.17 -2.63
N GLU A 218 2.50 11.36 -2.24
CA GLU A 218 2.73 10.04 -1.64
C GLU A 218 3.54 9.14 -2.58
N PHE A 219 3.21 9.15 -3.88
CA PHE A 219 3.91 8.38 -4.89
C PHE A 219 5.38 8.79 -5.05
N ILE A 220 5.65 10.10 -5.18
CA ILE A 220 7.01 10.62 -5.30
C ILE A 220 7.81 10.31 -4.03
N ASN A 221 7.27 10.60 -2.85
CA ASN A 221 7.96 10.33 -1.59
C ASN A 221 8.29 8.84 -1.45
N GLN A 222 7.34 7.96 -1.76
CA GLN A 222 7.54 6.53 -1.72
C GLN A 222 8.63 6.05 -2.69
N LEU A 223 8.71 6.60 -3.91
CA LEU A 223 9.79 6.30 -4.85
C LEU A 223 11.19 6.60 -4.30
N TRP A 224 11.30 7.58 -3.39
CA TRP A 224 12.52 7.93 -2.67
C TRP A 224 12.65 7.26 -1.30
N GLY A 225 11.75 6.34 -0.93
CA GLY A 225 11.81 5.57 0.30
C GLY A 225 11.18 6.25 1.52
N HIS A 226 10.35 7.27 1.31
CA HIS A 226 9.65 7.99 2.37
C HIS A 226 8.17 7.63 2.34
N PRO A 227 7.73 6.59 3.07
CA PRO A 227 6.30 6.31 3.17
C PRO A 227 5.61 7.42 3.96
N THR A 228 4.37 7.74 3.60
CA THR A 228 3.70 8.95 4.10
C THR A 228 2.95 8.67 5.41
N PRO A 229 3.27 9.37 6.52
CA PRO A 229 2.46 9.32 7.73
C PRO A 229 1.06 9.78 7.40
N GLY A 230 0.05 8.97 7.69
CA GLY A 230 -1.28 9.35 7.26
C GLY A 230 -1.48 9.22 5.73
N GLY A 231 -0.64 8.47 5.00
CA GLY A 231 -0.81 8.22 3.56
C GLY A 231 -1.94 7.25 3.23
N ARG A 232 -2.66 7.47 2.13
CA ARG A 232 -3.70 6.55 1.63
C ARG A 232 -3.13 5.48 0.71
N LEU A 233 -2.18 5.86 -0.14
CA LEU A 233 -1.56 5.00 -1.16
C LEU A 233 -0.33 4.29 -0.64
N TYR A 234 0.57 5.03 0.02
CA TYR A 234 1.82 4.51 0.54
C TYR A 234 1.98 4.90 2.01
N PRO A 235 1.19 4.28 2.90
CA PRO A 235 1.18 4.61 4.30
C PRO A 235 2.52 4.28 4.97
N ALA A 236 2.98 5.17 5.85
CA ALA A 236 4.02 4.87 6.82
C ALA A 236 3.60 3.73 7.76
N PRO A 237 4.56 3.06 8.41
CA PRO A 237 4.30 2.17 9.54
C PRO A 237 3.27 2.75 10.52
N VAL A 238 2.43 1.87 11.06
CA VAL A 238 1.38 2.26 12.01
C VAL A 238 1.92 2.19 13.42
N GLU A 239 1.64 3.23 14.20
CA GLU A 239 1.95 3.24 15.63
C GLU A 239 0.98 2.33 16.37
N ARG A 240 1.52 1.49 17.25
CA ARG A 240 0.77 0.58 18.10
C ARG A 240 1.06 0.90 19.55
N ASP A 241 0.00 0.99 20.31
CA ASP A 241 0.05 1.25 21.74
C ASP A 241 -0.38 -0.01 22.51
N ILE A 242 -0.25 0.03 23.84
CA ILE A 242 -0.73 -1.06 24.70
C ILE A 242 -2.22 -0.86 24.93
N VAL A 243 -2.99 -1.85 24.53
CA VAL A 243 -4.45 -1.82 24.52
C VAL A 243 -4.96 -2.88 25.48
N VAL A 244 -5.93 -2.49 26.28
CA VAL A 244 -6.71 -3.42 27.08
C VAL A 244 -7.99 -3.79 26.33
N MET A 245 -8.26 -5.08 26.27
CA MET A 245 -9.53 -5.62 25.83
C MET A 245 -10.19 -6.31 27.01
N ALA A 246 -11.47 -6.07 27.21
CA ALA A 246 -12.23 -6.67 28.29
C ALA A 246 -13.52 -7.29 27.75
N TRP A 247 -13.88 -8.47 28.22
CA TRP A 247 -15.18 -9.07 27.91
C TRP A 247 -15.77 -9.79 29.12
N ASN A 248 -17.08 -10.00 29.12
CA ASN A 248 -17.80 -10.74 30.15
C ASN A 248 -18.67 -11.86 29.54
N ASP A 249 -19.27 -12.68 30.40
CA ASP A 249 -20.13 -13.80 29.98
C ASP A 249 -21.45 -13.35 29.32
N GLU A 250 -21.83 -12.08 29.50
CA GLU A 250 -23.01 -11.47 28.85
C GLU A 250 -22.72 -11.07 27.38
N GLY A 251 -21.48 -11.23 26.91
CA GLY A 251 -21.07 -10.91 25.54
C GLY A 251 -20.73 -9.43 25.34
N SER A 252 -20.61 -8.64 26.40
CA SER A 252 -20.08 -7.28 26.32
C SER A 252 -18.58 -7.33 26.04
N VAL A 253 -18.11 -6.53 25.08
CA VAL A 253 -16.69 -6.42 24.75
C VAL A 253 -16.30 -4.94 24.67
N HIS A 254 -15.25 -4.57 25.38
CA HIS A 254 -14.70 -3.22 25.41
C HIS A 254 -13.24 -3.22 25.00
N MET A 255 -12.80 -2.10 24.44
CA MET A 255 -11.41 -1.84 24.11
C MET A 255 -11.04 -0.43 24.55
N ALA A 256 -9.89 -0.27 25.20
CA ALA A 256 -9.37 1.02 25.61
C ALA A 256 -7.84 1.01 25.64
N GLN A 257 -7.25 2.21 25.73
CA GLN A 257 -5.82 2.33 26.04
C GLN A 257 -5.53 1.75 27.42
N ALA A 258 -4.36 1.13 27.60
CA ALA A 258 -4.01 0.44 28.84
C ALA A 258 -4.04 1.34 30.08
N ASP A 259 -3.83 2.65 29.92
CA ASP A 259 -3.94 3.61 31.03
C ASP A 259 -5.35 3.68 31.63
N ALA A 260 -6.39 3.39 30.84
CA ALA A 260 -7.77 3.33 31.32
C ALA A 260 -7.99 2.19 32.33
N LEU A 261 -7.11 1.19 32.38
CA LEU A 261 -7.17 0.18 33.44
C LEU A 261 -7.00 0.79 34.83
N ARG A 262 -6.33 1.94 34.97
CA ARG A 262 -6.10 2.59 36.27
C ARG A 262 -7.34 3.30 36.79
N GLU A 263 -8.28 3.62 35.90
CA GLU A 263 -9.57 4.17 36.28
C GLU A 263 -10.41 3.05 36.90
N ASP A 264 -10.91 3.26 38.12
CA ASP A 264 -11.80 2.30 38.77
C ASP A 264 -13.20 2.43 38.19
N THR A 265 -13.57 1.48 37.34
CA THR A 265 -14.89 1.44 36.69
C THR A 265 -15.92 0.68 37.53
N GLY A 266 -15.53 0.04 38.64
CA GLY A 266 -16.43 -0.81 39.44
C GLY A 266 -17.04 -1.98 38.67
N ALA A 267 -16.47 -2.35 37.52
CA ALA A 267 -17.01 -3.36 36.63
C ALA A 267 -16.47 -4.76 36.99
N ASP A 268 -17.24 -5.48 37.81
CA ASP A 268 -16.99 -6.89 38.13
C ASP A 268 -17.40 -7.82 36.97
N GLY A 269 -16.79 -9.00 36.90
CA GLY A 269 -17.15 -10.06 35.94
C GLY A 269 -16.51 -9.96 34.55
N TYR A 270 -15.60 -9.02 34.34
CA TYR A 270 -14.82 -8.92 33.10
C TYR A 270 -13.50 -9.71 33.18
N LEU A 271 -13.17 -10.41 32.09
CA LEU A 271 -11.84 -10.92 31.80
C LEU A 271 -11.07 -9.92 30.94
N TYR A 272 -9.80 -9.72 31.27
CA TYR A 272 -8.93 -8.72 30.66
C TYR A 272 -7.80 -9.37 29.89
N LEU A 273 -7.49 -8.78 28.74
CA LEU A 273 -6.41 -9.15 27.83
C LEU A 273 -5.62 -7.90 27.47
N LEU A 274 -4.30 -8.00 27.46
CA LEU A 274 -3.41 -6.94 27.01
C LEU A 274 -2.78 -7.34 25.69
N ILE A 275 -2.90 -6.45 24.71
CA ILE A 275 -2.28 -6.59 23.39
C ILE A 275 -1.53 -5.32 23.02
N ARG A 276 -0.57 -5.44 22.12
CA ARG A 276 -0.03 -4.30 21.39
C ARG A 276 -0.77 -4.18 20.06
N SER A 277 -1.47 -3.09 19.82
CA SER A 277 -2.30 -2.92 18.63
C SER A 277 -2.43 -1.46 18.20
N ALA A 278 -2.77 -1.26 16.93
CA ALA A 278 -3.13 0.05 16.39
C ALA A 278 -4.55 0.39 16.84
N CYS A 279 -4.68 1.09 17.98
CA CYS A 279 -5.98 1.53 18.48
C CYS A 279 -5.90 2.99 18.92
N ARG A 280 -6.36 3.89 18.06
CA ARG A 280 -6.62 5.29 18.42
C ARG A 280 -8.06 5.62 18.05
N PRO A 281 -8.99 5.64 19.03
CA PRO A 281 -10.39 6.01 18.78
C PRO A 281 -10.48 7.34 18.03
N GLY A 282 -11.31 7.38 16.97
CA GLY A 282 -11.46 8.57 16.12
C GLY A 282 -10.28 8.82 15.16
N SER A 283 -9.27 7.97 15.14
CA SER A 283 -8.27 7.96 14.08
C SER A 283 -8.75 7.15 12.88
N ARG A 284 -8.25 7.49 11.70
CA ARG A 284 -8.47 6.71 10.47
C ARG A 284 -7.92 5.27 10.49
N TYR A 285 -7.17 4.91 11.53
CA TYR A 285 -6.58 3.58 11.75
C TYR A 285 -7.36 2.77 12.78
N GLU A 286 -8.64 3.10 12.99
CA GLU A 286 -9.52 2.28 13.81
C GLU A 286 -9.77 0.93 13.12
N ASP A 287 -9.29 -0.15 13.75
CA ASP A 287 -9.41 -1.51 13.21
C ASP A 287 -10.85 -1.99 13.32
N ALA A 288 -11.56 -2.14 12.20
CA ALA A 288 -12.95 -2.61 12.19
C ALA A 288 -13.12 -4.03 12.76
N TYR A 289 -12.03 -4.79 12.91
CA TYR A 289 -12.00 -6.17 13.35
C TYR A 289 -11.33 -6.35 14.71
N TRP A 290 -11.14 -5.28 15.50
CA TRP A 290 -10.50 -5.39 16.82
C TRP A 290 -11.16 -6.46 17.70
N SER A 291 -12.49 -6.55 17.70
CA SER A 291 -13.25 -7.55 18.48
C SER A 291 -13.08 -8.99 18.01
N ALA A 292 -12.35 -9.20 16.90
CA ALA A 292 -12.04 -10.50 16.35
C ALA A 292 -10.68 -11.04 16.80
N PHE A 293 -9.92 -10.30 17.62
CA PHE A 293 -8.56 -10.65 18.02
C PHE A 293 -8.41 -12.12 18.46
N ASP A 294 -7.36 -12.74 17.93
CA ASP A 294 -6.95 -14.10 18.22
C ASP A 294 -5.41 -14.15 18.26
N ALA A 295 -4.83 -14.72 19.32
CA ALA A 295 -3.37 -14.74 19.48
C ALA A 295 -2.66 -15.67 18.48
N ARG A 296 -3.39 -16.60 17.85
CA ARG A 296 -2.83 -17.56 16.87
C ARG A 296 -3.13 -17.19 15.43
N PHE A 297 -4.11 -16.32 15.19
CA PHE A 297 -4.56 -15.95 13.85
C PHE A 297 -4.50 -14.45 13.64
N GLU A 298 -4.19 -14.04 12.41
CA GLU A 298 -4.25 -12.66 11.97
C GLU A 298 -5.69 -12.29 11.62
N THR A 299 -6.46 -11.94 12.65
CA THR A 299 -7.88 -11.61 12.53
C THR A 299 -8.20 -10.12 12.57
N THR A 300 -7.22 -9.30 12.95
CA THR A 300 -7.26 -7.83 12.97
C THR A 300 -6.69 -7.26 11.67
N GLN A 301 -7.17 -6.10 11.23
CA GLN A 301 -6.64 -5.41 10.05
C GLN A 301 -5.15 -5.07 10.20
N PHE A 302 -4.76 -4.55 11.37
CA PHE A 302 -3.37 -4.20 11.66
C PHE A 302 -2.67 -5.30 12.48
N PRO A 303 -1.33 -5.41 12.40
CA PRO A 303 -0.60 -6.39 13.20
C PRO A 303 -0.81 -6.17 14.69
N SER A 304 -1.34 -7.18 15.39
CA SER A 304 -1.56 -7.13 16.83
C SER A 304 -0.77 -8.22 17.54
N ASP A 305 -0.12 -7.90 18.66
CA ASP A 305 0.68 -8.84 19.43
C ASP A 305 0.05 -9.13 20.79
N TYR A 306 -0.14 -10.40 21.11
CA TYR A 306 -0.52 -10.83 22.46
C TYR A 306 0.60 -10.49 23.46
N LEU A 307 0.23 -9.92 24.61
CA LEU A 307 1.17 -9.62 25.70
C LEU A 307 0.85 -10.40 26.97
N TRP A 308 -0.42 -10.39 27.38
CA TRP A 308 -0.85 -11.02 28.64
C TRP A 308 -2.35 -11.30 28.67
N GLY A 309 -2.76 -12.31 29.45
CA GLY A 309 -4.15 -12.64 29.76
C GLY A 309 -4.64 -13.93 29.09
N PRO A 310 -5.93 -14.27 29.22
CA PRO A 310 -6.94 -13.55 29.99
C PRO A 310 -6.70 -13.63 31.49
N GLY A 311 -7.15 -12.62 32.24
CA GLY A 311 -7.12 -12.63 33.71
C GLY A 311 -7.96 -11.52 34.34
N SER A 312 -7.82 -11.33 35.65
CA SER A 312 -8.54 -10.26 36.38
C SER A 312 -7.96 -8.88 36.08
N ARG A 313 -8.72 -7.82 36.38
CA ARG A 313 -8.24 -6.42 36.28
C ARG A 313 -6.99 -6.19 37.14
N SER A 314 -6.97 -6.71 38.37
CA SER A 314 -5.84 -6.55 39.30
C SER A 314 -4.58 -7.22 38.78
N ASP A 315 -4.71 -8.40 38.17
CA ASP A 315 -3.56 -9.11 37.60
C ASP A 315 -3.04 -8.41 36.35
N ALA A 316 -3.94 -7.87 35.52
CA ALA A 316 -3.58 -7.09 34.34
C ALA A 316 -2.78 -5.83 34.73
N LEU A 317 -3.27 -5.09 35.73
CA LEU A 317 -2.60 -3.91 36.28
C LEU A 317 -1.24 -4.26 36.89
N ALA A 318 -1.17 -5.31 37.72
CA ALA A 318 0.09 -5.77 38.31
C ALA A 318 1.11 -6.15 37.23
N TRP A 319 0.67 -6.83 36.16
CA TRP A 319 1.52 -7.16 35.03
C TRP A 319 2.00 -5.90 34.30
N LEU A 320 1.09 -4.95 34.00
CA LEU A 320 1.40 -3.70 33.30
C LEU A 320 2.45 -2.87 34.05
N ASP A 321 2.30 -2.74 35.37
CA ASP A 321 3.23 -1.99 36.21
C ASP A 321 4.59 -2.69 36.35
N SER A 322 4.61 -4.03 36.31
CA SER A 322 5.85 -4.82 36.38
C SER A 322 6.65 -4.85 35.08
N GLN A 323 5.97 -5.03 33.93
CA GLN A 323 6.61 -5.23 32.64
C GLN A 323 6.85 -3.92 31.90
N GLN A 324 6.04 -2.88 32.17
CA GLN A 324 6.09 -1.58 31.50
C GLN A 324 6.27 -1.71 29.97
N PRO A 325 5.41 -2.48 29.30
CA PRO A 325 5.52 -2.69 27.87
C PRO A 325 5.41 -1.36 27.13
N LYS A 326 6.16 -1.23 26.04
CA LYS A 326 6.15 -0.05 25.18
C LYS A 326 5.35 -0.30 23.91
N GLY A 327 4.75 0.77 23.40
CA GLY A 327 4.30 0.83 22.03
C GLY A 327 5.47 0.71 21.04
N ASP A 328 5.14 0.45 19.79
CA ASP A 328 6.09 0.38 18.69
C ASP A 328 5.45 0.87 17.38
N SER A 329 6.24 0.89 16.31
CA SER A 329 5.78 1.18 14.96
C SER A 329 6.00 -0.04 14.09
N VAL A 330 4.99 -0.47 13.35
CA VAL A 330 5.06 -1.68 12.53
C VAL A 330 4.56 -1.44 11.12
N ASP A 331 5.26 -2.03 10.15
CA ASP A 331 4.77 -2.08 8.79
C ASP A 331 3.56 -3.03 8.70
N TYR A 332 2.54 -2.62 7.96
CA TYR A 332 1.34 -3.42 7.77
C TYR A 332 1.01 -3.71 6.32
N VAL A 333 1.79 -3.23 5.34
CA VAL A 333 1.54 -3.54 3.92
C VAL A 333 2.49 -4.62 3.43
N ASP A 334 2.15 -5.31 2.34
CA ASP A 334 2.96 -6.39 1.77
C ASP A 334 3.32 -7.51 2.78
N ARG A 335 2.43 -7.75 3.76
CA ARG A 335 2.60 -8.78 4.79
C ARG A 335 2.44 -10.17 4.16
N VAL A 336 3.20 -11.14 4.67
CA VAL A 336 3.06 -12.54 4.28
C VAL A 336 2.16 -13.26 5.27
N PHE A 337 1.15 -13.94 4.75
CA PHE A 337 0.21 -14.75 5.49
C PHE A 337 0.26 -16.21 5.03
N MET A 338 0.12 -17.13 5.98
CA MET A 338 -0.08 -18.54 5.71
C MET A 338 -1.51 -18.93 6.02
N LEU A 339 -2.17 -19.61 5.09
CA LEU A 339 -3.55 -20.07 5.22
C LEU A 339 -3.60 -21.57 5.03
N ARG A 340 -4.39 -22.23 5.86
CA ARG A 340 -4.64 -23.66 5.80
C ARG A 340 -6.00 -23.92 5.17
N GLU A 341 -6.04 -24.87 4.24
CA GLU A 341 -7.24 -25.49 3.73
C GLU A 341 -7.29 -26.95 4.18
N LEU A 342 -8.38 -27.34 4.83
CA LEU A 342 -8.64 -28.71 5.24
C LEU A 342 -10.13 -29.01 5.11
N ASP A 343 -10.46 -30.15 4.50
CA ASP A 343 -11.84 -30.61 4.31
C ASP A 343 -12.75 -29.57 3.62
N GLY A 344 -12.18 -28.83 2.65
CA GLY A 344 -12.86 -27.78 1.90
C GLY A 344 -13.11 -26.48 2.69
N GLN A 345 -12.56 -26.36 3.90
CA GLN A 345 -12.64 -25.16 4.72
C GLN A 345 -11.31 -24.41 4.73
N VAL A 346 -11.39 -23.10 4.53
CA VAL A 346 -10.24 -22.19 4.64
C VAL A 346 -10.22 -21.62 6.06
N TYR A 347 -9.09 -21.78 6.74
CA TYR A 347 -8.86 -21.25 8.08
C TYR A 347 -8.44 -19.78 8.01
N ALA A 348 -8.61 -19.06 9.12
CA ALA A 348 -8.12 -17.70 9.23
C ALA A 348 -6.61 -17.61 8.94
N PRO A 349 -6.13 -16.47 8.40
CA PRO A 349 -4.70 -16.31 8.11
C PRO A 349 -3.85 -16.37 9.37
N MET A 350 -2.63 -16.86 9.25
CA MET A 350 -1.63 -16.93 10.32
C MET A 350 -0.36 -16.20 9.89
N ARG A 351 0.42 -15.71 10.87
CA ARG A 351 1.80 -15.33 10.59
C ARG A 351 2.64 -16.58 10.32
N PRO A 352 3.68 -16.49 9.47
CA PRO A 352 4.58 -17.61 9.21
C PRO A 352 5.18 -18.22 10.49
N GLU A 353 5.52 -17.41 11.50
CA GLU A 353 6.07 -17.90 12.77
C GLU A 353 5.08 -18.80 13.52
N VAL A 354 3.79 -18.45 13.49
CA VAL A 354 2.75 -19.23 14.16
C VAL A 354 2.48 -20.52 13.39
N ALA A 355 2.37 -20.43 12.06
CA ALA A 355 2.18 -21.60 11.21
C ALA A 355 3.34 -22.60 11.34
N ALA A 356 4.58 -22.12 11.46
CA ALA A 356 5.76 -22.96 11.69
C ALA A 356 5.77 -23.64 13.08
N GLY A 357 5.11 -23.04 14.08
CA GLY A 357 5.02 -23.58 15.45
C GLY A 357 3.89 -24.59 15.69
N LEU A 358 3.14 -24.94 14.64
CA LEU A 358 2.03 -25.90 14.71
C LEU A 358 2.53 -27.34 14.89
N THR A 359 1.70 -28.18 15.51
CA THR A 359 1.91 -29.64 15.59
C THR A 359 1.69 -30.30 14.23
N GLU A 360 2.22 -31.50 14.03
CA GLU A 360 2.01 -32.29 12.79
C GLU A 360 0.53 -32.45 12.41
N GLU A 361 -0.34 -32.60 13.43
CA GLU A 361 -1.79 -32.69 13.22
C GLU A 361 -2.40 -31.37 12.71
N GLU A 362 -1.98 -30.25 13.28
CA GLU A 362 -2.37 -28.90 12.88
C GLU A 362 -1.78 -28.50 11.51
N GLN A 363 -0.70 -29.16 11.07
CA GLN A 363 -0.07 -28.94 9.76
C GLN A 363 -0.75 -29.71 8.60
N ARG A 364 -1.68 -30.63 8.86
CA ARG A 364 -2.37 -31.39 7.81
C ARG A 364 -3.17 -30.49 6.86
N GLY A 365 -3.31 -30.88 5.59
CA GLY A 365 -4.12 -30.16 4.59
C GLY A 365 -3.27 -29.45 3.55
N THR A 366 -3.90 -28.62 2.73
CA THR A 366 -3.23 -27.78 1.74
C THR A 366 -2.91 -26.43 2.36
N TRP A 367 -1.69 -25.95 2.18
CA TRP A 367 -1.25 -24.65 2.66
C TRP A 367 -1.07 -23.68 1.52
N HIS A 368 -1.37 -22.41 1.78
CA HIS A 368 -1.18 -21.30 0.86
C HIS A 368 -0.37 -20.20 1.53
N THR A 369 0.63 -19.70 0.84
CA THR A 369 1.40 -18.52 1.26
C THR A 369 1.05 -17.37 0.34
N VAL A 370 0.54 -16.29 0.93
CA VAL A 370 0.00 -15.14 0.21
C VAL A 370 0.56 -13.87 0.81
N GLN A 371 1.09 -13.00 -0.04
CA GLN A 371 1.42 -11.62 0.32
C GLN A 371 0.21 -10.72 0.10
N ALA A 372 -0.17 -9.95 1.11
CA ALA A 372 -1.29 -9.00 1.08
C ALA A 372 -1.11 -7.89 2.12
N ASP A 373 -1.86 -6.80 1.99
CA ASP A 373 -1.82 -5.73 2.99
C ASP A 373 -2.64 -6.07 4.23
N PHE A 374 -3.76 -6.78 4.06
CA PHE A 374 -4.64 -7.14 5.15
C PHE A 374 -4.96 -8.63 5.12
N PRO A 375 -5.22 -9.26 6.30
CA PRO A 375 -5.52 -10.68 6.36
C PRO A 375 -6.76 -11.06 5.54
N GLU A 376 -7.77 -10.18 5.51
CA GLU A 376 -9.00 -10.39 4.73
C GLU A 376 -8.74 -10.55 3.24
N HIS A 377 -7.74 -9.86 2.68
CA HIS A 377 -7.40 -9.98 1.26
C HIS A 377 -6.78 -11.34 0.96
N ALA A 378 -5.89 -11.83 1.83
CA ALA A 378 -5.30 -13.15 1.70
C ALA A 378 -6.37 -14.25 1.85
N PHE A 379 -7.27 -14.11 2.83
CA PHE A 379 -8.38 -15.04 3.04
C PHE A 379 -9.36 -15.07 1.86
N ALA A 380 -9.80 -13.89 1.39
CA ALA A 380 -10.70 -13.78 0.25
C ALA A 380 -10.08 -14.34 -1.03
N HIS A 381 -8.77 -14.15 -1.24
CA HIS A 381 -8.03 -14.73 -2.37
C HIS A 381 -8.06 -16.26 -2.35
N VAL A 382 -7.66 -16.88 -1.23
CA VAL A 382 -7.64 -18.35 -1.10
C VAL A 382 -9.05 -18.93 -1.19
N ARG A 383 -10.03 -18.32 -0.54
CA ARG A 383 -11.44 -18.72 -0.67
C ARG A 383 -11.94 -18.60 -2.12
N GLY A 384 -11.53 -17.56 -2.83
CA GLY A 384 -11.86 -17.33 -4.23
C GLY A 384 -11.30 -18.41 -5.17
N LEU A 385 -10.09 -18.91 -4.90
CA LEU A 385 -9.50 -20.03 -5.63
C LEU A 385 -10.33 -21.32 -5.55
N ASN A 386 -11.11 -21.50 -4.47
CA ASN A 386 -11.96 -22.68 -4.27
C ASN A 386 -13.34 -22.51 -4.90
N GLY A 387 -13.89 -21.28 -4.89
CA GLY A 387 -15.20 -20.99 -5.47
C GLY A 387 -15.18 -20.77 -7.00
N ALA A 388 -14.11 -20.16 -7.52
CA ALA A 388 -13.91 -19.88 -8.94
C ALA A 388 -12.41 -19.93 -9.29
N PRO A 389 -11.85 -21.13 -9.55
CA PRO A 389 -10.41 -21.34 -9.71
C PRO A 389 -9.71 -20.47 -10.75
N ASP A 390 -10.44 -20.04 -11.79
CA ASP A 390 -9.91 -19.22 -12.89
C ASP A 390 -10.05 -17.71 -12.63
N ALA A 391 -10.76 -17.30 -11.58
CA ALA A 391 -10.94 -15.88 -11.24
C ALA A 391 -9.74 -15.28 -10.50
N HIS A 392 -8.91 -16.12 -9.88
CA HIS A 392 -7.79 -15.69 -9.05
C HIS A 392 -6.48 -16.35 -9.50
N ALA A 393 -5.37 -15.61 -9.38
CA ALA A 393 -4.06 -16.14 -9.72
C ALA A 393 -3.57 -17.17 -8.69
N ARG A 394 -3.07 -18.32 -9.17
CA ARG A 394 -2.42 -19.36 -8.34
C ARG A 394 -0.93 -19.11 -8.12
N THR A 395 -0.36 -18.15 -8.83
CA THR A 395 1.05 -17.75 -8.71
C THR A 395 1.18 -16.30 -9.11
N GLY A 396 1.96 -15.54 -8.35
CA GLY A 396 2.22 -14.14 -8.65
C GLY A 396 1.06 -13.20 -8.31
N ASP A 397 1.07 -12.02 -8.94
CA ASP A 397 0.08 -10.98 -8.72
C ASP A 397 -1.31 -11.39 -9.21
N CYS A 398 -2.33 -11.20 -8.37
CA CYS A 398 -3.71 -11.41 -8.77
C CYS A 398 -4.29 -10.15 -9.44
N ALA A 399 -4.89 -10.31 -10.62
CA ALA A 399 -5.56 -9.20 -11.31
C ALA A 399 -6.91 -8.82 -10.67
N SER A 400 -7.54 -9.76 -9.95
CA SER A 400 -8.90 -9.62 -9.42
C SER A 400 -8.97 -9.13 -7.98
N CYS A 401 -7.85 -9.14 -7.23
CA CYS A 401 -7.82 -8.72 -5.84
C CYS A 401 -6.42 -8.26 -5.41
N ALA A 402 -6.33 -7.62 -4.24
CA ALA A 402 -5.10 -7.10 -3.66
C ALA A 402 -4.25 -8.18 -2.97
N ALA A 403 -3.90 -9.23 -3.71
CA ALA A 403 -3.09 -10.35 -3.22
C ALA A 403 -2.04 -10.79 -4.24
N HIS A 404 -0.89 -11.22 -3.74
CA HIS A 404 0.16 -11.89 -4.50
C HIS A 404 0.33 -13.30 -3.95
N HIS A 405 0.12 -14.31 -4.79
CA HIS A 405 0.17 -15.70 -4.38
C HIS A 405 1.60 -16.24 -4.54
N LEU A 406 2.26 -16.57 -3.42
CA LEU A 406 3.65 -17.04 -3.41
C LEU A 406 3.72 -18.54 -3.71
N ALA A 407 2.96 -19.37 -2.99
CA ALA A 407 2.93 -20.81 -3.20
C ALA A 407 1.70 -21.48 -2.62
N SER A 408 1.40 -22.69 -3.12
CA SER A 408 0.43 -23.63 -2.55
C SER A 408 1.05 -25.03 -2.47
N GLY A 409 0.70 -25.82 -1.45
CA GLY A 409 1.17 -27.21 -1.35
C GLY A 409 1.16 -27.77 0.06
N SER A 410 2.19 -28.55 0.41
CA SER A 410 2.42 -28.97 1.80
C SER A 410 2.77 -27.78 2.70
N HIS A 411 2.70 -28.00 4.01
CA HIS A 411 3.15 -27.02 5.00
C HIS A 411 4.60 -26.56 4.73
N ASP A 412 5.53 -27.49 4.51
CA ASP A 412 6.93 -27.19 4.21
C ASP A 412 7.10 -26.33 2.94
N GLN A 413 6.35 -26.63 1.87
CA GLN A 413 6.43 -25.86 0.62
C GLN A 413 5.93 -24.43 0.82
N ALA A 414 4.83 -24.26 1.56
CA ALA A 414 4.29 -22.96 1.89
C ALA A 414 5.22 -22.17 2.83
N LEU A 415 5.81 -22.84 3.83
CA LEU A 415 6.76 -22.23 4.76
C LEU A 415 8.04 -21.78 4.04
N GLN A 416 8.60 -22.60 3.16
CA GLN A 416 9.75 -22.23 2.33
C GLN A 416 9.45 -20.98 1.49
N ALA A 417 8.26 -20.90 0.88
CA ALA A 417 7.87 -19.73 0.12
C ALA A 417 7.70 -18.46 0.99
N ALA A 418 7.34 -18.62 2.27
CA ALA A 418 7.34 -17.52 3.21
C ALA A 418 8.78 -17.10 3.55
N GLU A 419 9.68 -18.06 3.81
CA GLU A 419 11.08 -17.78 4.11
C GLU A 419 11.83 -17.12 2.94
N ASP A 420 11.53 -17.52 1.71
CA ASP A 420 12.07 -16.88 0.51
C ASP A 420 11.64 -15.41 0.41
N ALA A 421 10.47 -15.06 0.95
CA ALA A 421 9.90 -13.72 0.88
C ALA A 421 10.33 -12.81 2.06
N ILE A 422 10.40 -13.33 3.28
CA ILE A 422 10.65 -12.53 4.50
C ILE A 422 11.92 -12.91 5.27
N GLY A 423 12.67 -13.90 4.78
CA GLY A 423 13.83 -14.46 5.46
C GLY A 423 13.48 -15.57 6.47
N PRO A 424 14.47 -16.09 7.22
CA PRO A 424 14.29 -17.24 8.10
C PRO A 424 13.17 -17.05 9.13
N VAL A 425 12.28 -18.04 9.24
CA VAL A 425 11.13 -17.97 10.15
C VAL A 425 11.45 -18.72 11.43
N THR A 426 11.27 -18.06 12.58
CA THR A 426 11.43 -18.71 13.90
C THR A 426 10.06 -19.18 14.40
N PRO A 427 9.85 -20.50 14.63
CA PRO A 427 8.59 -21.02 15.13
C PRO A 427 8.16 -20.39 16.45
N ARG A 428 6.87 -20.04 16.55
CA ARG A 428 6.23 -19.52 17.76
C ARG A 428 4.91 -20.22 18.00
N ARG A 429 4.57 -20.48 19.25
CA ARG A 429 3.27 -21.05 19.63
C ARG A 429 2.58 -20.17 20.68
N PRO A 430 1.87 -19.11 20.26
CA PRO A 430 1.09 -18.29 21.15
C PRO A 430 0.02 -19.10 21.91
N PRO A 431 -0.41 -18.64 23.09
CA PRO A 431 -1.50 -19.28 23.81
C PRO A 431 -2.80 -19.23 22.99
N ALA A 432 -3.72 -20.16 23.25
CA ALA A 432 -5.02 -20.22 22.56
C ALA A 432 -6.00 -19.16 23.12
N VAL A 433 -5.64 -17.88 23.03
CA VAL A 433 -6.42 -16.76 23.57
C VAL A 433 -7.09 -16.02 22.43
N ARG A 434 -8.41 -15.82 22.55
CA ARG A 434 -9.23 -15.09 21.59
C ARG A 434 -10.40 -14.40 22.27
N ILE A 435 -10.91 -13.34 21.66
CA ILE A 435 -12.18 -12.76 22.08
C ILE A 435 -13.33 -13.69 21.66
N PRO A 436 -14.28 -14.01 22.57
CA PRO A 436 -15.45 -14.81 22.24
C PRO A 436 -16.32 -14.17 21.15
N GLY A 437 -16.99 -14.98 20.34
CA GLY A 437 -18.13 -14.53 19.53
C GLY A 437 -17.81 -13.79 18.23
N SER A 438 -16.58 -13.83 17.73
CA SER A 438 -16.28 -13.21 16.44
C SER A 438 -16.86 -14.01 15.26
N PHE A 439 -17.91 -13.48 14.64
CA PHE A 439 -18.61 -14.08 13.50
C PHE A 439 -17.85 -13.95 12.18
N PHE A 440 -16.85 -13.07 12.10
CA PHE A 440 -16.18 -12.75 10.84
C PHE A 440 -15.22 -13.86 10.38
N TRP A 441 -14.62 -14.60 11.32
CA TRP A 441 -13.70 -15.70 11.01
C TRP A 441 -14.27 -17.04 11.51
N PRO A 442 -14.86 -17.85 10.62
CA PRO A 442 -15.62 -19.04 11.01
C PRO A 442 -14.76 -20.24 11.43
N HIS A 443 -13.49 -20.31 11.01
CA HIS A 443 -12.62 -21.48 11.25
C HIS A 443 -11.33 -21.09 11.96
N ARG A 444 -11.25 -21.47 13.24
CA ARG A 444 -10.13 -21.27 14.17
C ARG A 444 -10.05 -22.51 15.08
N PHE A 445 -8.85 -22.98 15.43
CA PHE A 445 -8.64 -24.15 16.29
C PHE A 445 -8.14 -23.79 17.69
#